data_AF-A0A2T2SW28-F1
#
_entry.id   AF-A0A2T2SW28-F1
#
_cell.length_a   1.000
_cell.length_b   1.000
_cell.length_c   1.000
_cell.angle_alpha   90.00
_cell.angle_beta   90.00
_cell.angle_gamma   90.00
#
_symmetry.space_group_name_H-M   'P 1'
#
loop_
_entity.id
_entity.type
_entity.pdbx_description
1 polymer ?
#
loop_
_entity_poly.entity_id
_entity_poly.type
_entity_poly.pdbx_seq_one_letter_code
_entity_poly.pdbx_strand_id
1 'polypeptide(L)'
;MPSSSSDSFSVPALFSKALYHDPAPVGGVAVALLAGTYGLFGLSPDLPLLVAGFCGTTLLYAADRAWTETPEDRVNRPERVAWVQAHARWLAVESAGLVALGGAMLPLLEWRTLVWTGILGSVAGLHLLPRGTERPVLTGFPKPVVIAGTWAAGGVLLPLVEAGEPIGRGALLFFGDRWLFLLPNLLLADWGDREGDAEAGLAPWATGWSAQQVRGGATALLLGAAAGSLVWAVSGTAPILAGVDAVGPVLMMGAVWGLDPTRPRDAFLFDLVVAWPLIPALLAWMIV
;
A
#
# COMPACT_ATOMS: atom_id res chain seq x y z
N MET A 1 -47.18 -5.76 -12.11
CA MET A 1 -46.01 -6.44 -12.72
C MET A 1 -44.83 -5.48 -12.64
N PRO A 2 -43.82 -5.75 -11.80
CA PRO A 2 -42.61 -4.94 -11.80
C PRO A 2 -41.75 -5.35 -13.01
N SER A 3 -41.42 -4.38 -13.85
CA SER A 3 -40.51 -4.52 -14.98
C SER A 3 -39.10 -4.80 -14.46
N SER A 4 -38.61 -6.02 -14.69
CA SER A 4 -37.20 -6.36 -14.51
C SER A 4 -36.37 -5.60 -15.54
N SER A 5 -35.77 -4.48 -15.13
CA SER A 5 -34.64 -3.90 -15.84
C SER A 5 -33.47 -4.86 -15.67
N SER A 6 -33.27 -5.72 -16.67
CA SER A 6 -32.04 -6.48 -16.83
C SER A 6 -30.94 -5.47 -17.14
N ASP A 7 -30.26 -4.97 -16.10
CA ASP A 7 -29.04 -4.22 -16.27
C ASP A 7 -28.02 -5.13 -16.96
N SER A 8 -27.82 -4.88 -18.25
CA SER A 8 -26.80 -5.53 -19.04
C SER A 8 -25.44 -5.05 -18.53
N PHE A 9 -24.87 -5.77 -17.57
CA PHE A 9 -23.49 -5.57 -17.14
C PHE A 9 -22.57 -5.85 -18.33
N SER A 10 -22.04 -4.79 -18.95
CA SER A 10 -20.99 -4.94 -19.94
C SER A 10 -19.70 -5.36 -19.24
N VAL A 11 -19.05 -6.41 -19.75
CA VAL A 11 -17.77 -6.92 -19.25
C VAL A 11 -16.73 -5.82 -18.98
N PRO A 12 -16.60 -4.75 -19.81
CA PRO A 12 -15.68 -3.64 -19.53
C PRO A 12 -15.99 -2.85 -18.25
N ALA A 13 -17.27 -2.67 -17.90
CA ALA A 13 -17.67 -1.98 -16.68
C ALA A 13 -17.36 -2.80 -15.42
N LEU A 14 -17.41 -4.12 -15.55
CA LEU A 14 -17.07 -5.10 -14.50
C LEU A 14 -15.57 -5.04 -14.18
N PHE A 15 -14.71 -5.05 -15.20
CA PHE A 15 -13.26 -4.89 -15.01
C PHE A 15 -12.89 -3.50 -14.50
N SER A 16 -13.60 -2.45 -14.93
CA SER A 16 -13.33 -1.09 -14.43
C SER A 16 -13.56 -0.98 -12.93
N LYS A 17 -14.58 -1.64 -12.36
CA LYS A 17 -14.87 -1.63 -10.92
C LYS A 17 -13.92 -2.50 -10.10
N ALA A 18 -13.50 -3.63 -10.66
CA ALA A 18 -12.52 -4.51 -10.01
C ALA A 18 -11.22 -3.75 -9.70
N LEU A 19 -10.76 -2.85 -10.57
CA LEU A 19 -9.52 -2.10 -10.39
C LEU A 19 -9.42 -1.28 -9.08
N TYR A 20 -10.53 -0.91 -8.45
CA TYR A 20 -10.52 -0.12 -7.21
C TYR A 20 -11.31 -0.75 -6.06
N HIS A 21 -11.83 -1.97 -6.24
CA HIS A 21 -12.53 -2.71 -5.18
C HIS A 21 -11.87 -4.05 -4.86
N ASP A 22 -11.21 -4.66 -5.84
CA ASP A 22 -10.41 -5.85 -5.65
C ASP A 22 -9.14 -5.52 -4.83
N PRO A 23 -8.70 -6.37 -3.89
CA PRO A 23 -7.44 -6.20 -3.16
C PRO A 23 -6.16 -6.36 -4.02
N ALA A 24 -6.22 -7.06 -5.15
CA ALA A 24 -5.05 -7.40 -5.97
C ALA A 24 -4.20 -6.20 -6.45
N PRO A 25 -4.77 -5.04 -6.82
CA PRO A 25 -3.99 -3.85 -7.13
C PRO A 25 -3.06 -3.41 -5.98
N VAL A 26 -3.48 -3.59 -4.72
CA VAL A 26 -2.63 -3.28 -3.55
C VAL A 26 -1.45 -4.26 -3.46
N GLY A 27 -1.64 -5.53 -3.84
CA GLY A 27 -0.54 -6.46 -4.06
C GLY A 27 0.45 -5.97 -5.11
N GLY A 28 -0.05 -5.37 -6.19
CA GLY A 28 0.78 -4.73 -7.22
C GLY A 28 1.63 -3.57 -6.68
N VAL A 29 1.08 -2.77 -5.77
CA VAL A 29 1.84 -1.72 -5.06
C VAL A 29 2.99 -2.32 -4.26
N ALA A 30 2.78 -3.45 -3.57
CA ALA A 30 3.84 -4.14 -2.84
C ALA A 30 4.96 -4.61 -3.78
N VAL A 31 4.61 -5.19 -4.93
CA VAL A 31 5.60 -5.57 -5.96
C VAL A 31 6.39 -4.36 -6.44
N ALA A 32 5.73 -3.24 -6.71
CA ALA A 32 6.39 -2.02 -7.16
C ALA A 32 7.40 -1.49 -6.13
N LEU A 33 7.04 -1.50 -4.84
CA LEU A 33 7.94 -1.07 -3.77
C LEU A 33 9.17 -1.99 -3.63
N LEU A 34 8.95 -3.31 -3.64
CA LEU A 34 10.03 -4.31 -3.60
C LEU A 34 10.95 -4.17 -4.82
N ALA A 35 10.38 -4.10 -6.02
CA ALA A 35 11.09 -3.92 -7.28
C ALA A 35 11.91 -2.62 -7.30
N GLY A 36 11.32 -1.53 -6.80
CA GLY A 36 12.00 -0.24 -6.64
C GLY A 36 13.29 -0.35 -5.84
N THR A 37 13.26 -1.08 -4.73
CA THR A 37 14.46 -1.33 -3.93
C THR A 37 15.48 -2.17 -4.70
N TYR A 38 15.08 -3.25 -5.38
CA TYR A 38 15.99 -4.03 -6.22
C TYR A 38 16.70 -3.15 -7.25
N GLY A 39 15.95 -2.37 -8.03
CA GLY A 39 16.54 -1.51 -9.06
C GLY A 39 17.45 -0.42 -8.50
N LEU A 40 17.02 0.28 -7.45
CA LEU A 40 17.78 1.41 -6.89
C LEU A 40 19.05 0.96 -6.14
N PHE A 41 19.07 -0.26 -5.59
CA PHE A 41 20.26 -0.83 -4.97
C PHE A 41 21.11 -1.66 -5.94
N GLY A 42 20.72 -1.77 -7.22
CA GLY A 42 21.46 -2.54 -8.23
C GLY A 42 21.44 -4.06 -7.97
N LEU A 43 20.39 -4.54 -7.33
CA LEU A 43 20.20 -5.95 -6.98
C LEU A 43 19.35 -6.66 -8.05
N SER A 44 19.59 -7.96 -8.21
CA SER A 44 18.76 -8.80 -9.08
C SER A 44 17.41 -9.06 -8.40
N PRO A 45 16.28 -8.97 -9.13
CA PRO A 45 14.96 -9.22 -8.55
C PRO A 45 14.81 -10.68 -8.12
N ASP A 46 14.37 -10.89 -6.89
CA ASP A 46 13.98 -12.22 -6.41
C ASP A 46 12.50 -12.47 -6.70
N LEU A 47 12.22 -13.35 -7.67
CA LEU A 47 10.85 -13.65 -8.09
C LEU A 47 10.01 -14.27 -6.96
N PRO A 48 10.51 -15.24 -6.16
CA PRO A 48 9.78 -15.74 -5.00
C PRO A 48 9.33 -14.63 -4.04
N LEU A 49 10.20 -13.67 -3.72
CA LEU A 49 9.85 -12.57 -2.81
C LEU A 49 8.80 -11.63 -3.42
N LEU A 50 8.93 -11.30 -4.71
CA LEU A 50 7.92 -10.46 -5.39
C LEU A 50 6.55 -11.15 -5.42
N VAL A 51 6.50 -12.44 -5.73
CA VAL A 51 5.25 -13.23 -5.76
C VAL A 51 4.67 -13.40 -4.35
N ALA A 52 5.50 -13.69 -3.35
CA ALA A 52 5.09 -13.81 -1.96
C ALA A 52 4.57 -12.46 -1.43
N GLY A 53 5.24 -11.36 -1.75
CA GLY A 53 4.83 -9.99 -1.40
C GLY A 53 3.49 -9.61 -2.03
N PHE A 54 3.29 -9.93 -3.32
CA PHE A 54 2.00 -9.77 -3.99
C PHE A 54 0.90 -10.56 -3.29
N CYS A 55 1.11 -11.86 -3.07
CA CYS A 55 0.11 -12.74 -2.48
C CYS A 55 -0.21 -12.35 -1.03
N GLY A 56 0.81 -12.14 -0.21
CA GLY A 56 0.66 -11.80 1.21
C GLY A 56 -0.07 -10.48 1.42
N THR A 57 0.29 -9.44 0.67
CA THR A 57 -0.40 -8.14 0.75
C THR A 57 -1.84 -8.24 0.26
N THR A 58 -2.07 -8.90 -0.88
CA THR A 58 -3.43 -9.08 -1.42
C THR A 58 -4.31 -9.83 -0.44
N LEU A 59 -3.81 -10.92 0.16
CA LEU A 59 -4.53 -11.70 1.16
C LEU A 59 -4.79 -10.92 2.45
N LEU A 60 -3.84 -10.11 2.91
CA LEU A 60 -4.02 -9.28 4.10
C LEU A 60 -5.12 -8.25 3.88
N TYR A 61 -5.14 -7.60 2.71
CA TYR A 61 -6.20 -6.65 2.36
C TYR A 61 -7.54 -7.34 2.08
N ALA A 62 -7.54 -8.55 1.51
CA ALA A 62 -8.76 -9.35 1.40
C ALA A 62 -9.30 -9.73 2.78
N ALA A 63 -8.43 -10.11 3.72
CA ALA A 63 -8.83 -10.39 5.10
C ALA A 63 -9.46 -9.15 5.77
N ASP A 64 -8.84 -7.98 5.64
CA ASP A 64 -9.33 -6.71 6.19
C ASP A 64 -10.64 -6.24 5.53
N ARG A 65 -10.73 -6.29 4.19
CA ARG A 65 -11.78 -5.58 3.43
C ARG A 65 -12.84 -6.46 2.79
N ALA A 66 -12.62 -7.77 2.70
CA ALA A 66 -13.57 -8.71 2.12
C ALA A 66 -14.07 -9.75 3.12
N TRP A 67 -13.23 -10.18 4.06
CA TRP A 67 -13.53 -11.30 4.96
C TRP A 67 -13.80 -10.91 6.41
N THR A 68 -13.54 -9.66 6.78
CA THR A 68 -13.84 -9.10 8.11
C THR A 68 -14.98 -8.09 7.99
N GLU A 69 -15.84 -8.01 9.00
CA GLU A 69 -16.86 -6.96 9.05
C GLU A 69 -16.22 -5.62 9.44
N THR A 70 -16.17 -4.70 8.47
CA THR A 70 -15.73 -3.31 8.64
C THR A 70 -16.96 -2.38 8.60
N PRO A 71 -17.61 -2.09 9.75
CA PRO A 71 -18.86 -1.32 9.76
C PRO A 71 -18.70 0.09 9.17
N GLU A 72 -17.53 0.71 9.32
CA GLU A 72 -17.20 2.03 8.76
C GLU A 72 -17.31 2.07 7.23
N ASP A 73 -17.10 0.94 6.55
CA ASP A 73 -17.14 0.86 5.09
C ASP A 73 -18.55 0.98 4.53
N ARG A 74 -19.59 0.75 5.35
CA ARG A 74 -20.98 0.98 4.94
C ARG A 74 -21.26 2.46 4.69
N VAL A 75 -20.52 3.33 5.37
CA VAL A 75 -20.60 4.79 5.23
C VAL A 75 -19.58 5.26 4.21
N ASN A 76 -18.31 4.90 4.41
CA ASN A 76 -17.22 5.44 3.60
C ASN A 76 -17.19 4.85 2.18
N ARG A 77 -17.54 3.56 2.03
CA ARG A 77 -17.28 2.77 0.82
C ARG A 77 -18.44 1.80 0.48
N PRO A 78 -19.70 2.27 0.42
CA PRO A 78 -20.87 1.40 0.22
C PRO A 78 -20.80 0.60 -1.09
N GLU A 79 -20.22 1.18 -2.14
CA GLU A 79 -20.03 0.51 -3.42
C GLU A 79 -19.07 -0.68 -3.33
N ARG A 80 -18.00 -0.56 -2.53
CA ARG A 80 -17.06 -1.66 -2.29
C ARG A 80 -17.75 -2.80 -1.54
N VAL A 81 -18.51 -2.47 -0.49
CA VAL A 81 -19.28 -3.45 0.28
C VAL A 81 -20.23 -4.23 -0.64
N ALA A 82 -20.98 -3.54 -1.48
CA ALA A 82 -21.88 -4.17 -2.45
C ALA A 82 -21.12 -5.03 -3.47
N TRP A 83 -19.97 -4.56 -3.96
CA TRP A 83 -19.14 -5.29 -4.91
C TRP A 83 -18.58 -6.58 -4.29
N VAL A 84 -18.02 -6.52 -3.08
CA VAL A 84 -17.50 -7.68 -2.35
C VAL A 84 -18.59 -8.73 -2.15
N GLN A 85 -19.78 -8.32 -1.73
CA GLN A 85 -20.91 -9.23 -1.56
C GLN A 85 -21.32 -9.91 -2.87
N ALA A 86 -21.36 -9.16 -3.97
CA ALA A 86 -21.68 -9.69 -5.29
C ALA A 86 -20.60 -10.64 -5.85
N HIS A 87 -19.35 -10.50 -5.41
CA HIS A 87 -18.19 -11.24 -5.94
C HIS A 87 -17.52 -12.15 -4.90
N ALA A 88 -18.20 -12.50 -3.80
CA ALA A 88 -17.62 -13.31 -2.72
C ALA A 88 -17.04 -14.65 -3.23
N ARG A 89 -17.69 -15.30 -4.20
CA ARG A 89 -17.16 -16.54 -4.79
C ARG A 89 -15.87 -16.32 -5.58
N TRP A 90 -15.78 -15.22 -6.34
CA TRP A 90 -14.55 -14.84 -7.03
C TRP A 90 -13.43 -14.66 -6.01
N LEU A 91 -13.66 -13.80 -5.02
CA LEU A 91 -12.65 -13.47 -4.01
C LEU A 91 -12.17 -14.71 -3.26
N ALA A 92 -13.05 -15.67 -3.00
CA ALA A 92 -12.68 -16.93 -2.34
C ALA A 92 -11.77 -17.79 -3.23
N VAL A 93 -12.07 -17.91 -4.52
CA VAL A 93 -11.23 -18.66 -5.48
C VAL A 93 -9.87 -17.98 -5.65
N GLU A 94 -9.86 -16.66 -5.79
CA GLU A 94 -8.65 -15.86 -5.85
C GLU A 94 -7.80 -16.02 -4.58
N SER A 95 -8.40 -15.86 -3.39
CA SER A 95 -7.72 -16.04 -2.11
C SER A 95 -7.10 -17.44 -1.99
N ALA A 96 -7.82 -18.49 -2.39
CA ALA A 96 -7.29 -19.85 -2.40
C ALA A 96 -6.08 -20.01 -3.35
N GLY A 97 -6.16 -19.40 -4.55
CA GLY A 97 -5.06 -19.36 -5.50
C GLY A 97 -3.84 -18.62 -4.96
N LEU A 98 -4.04 -17.48 -4.31
CA LEU A 98 -2.97 -16.68 -3.69
C LEU A 98 -2.33 -17.40 -2.50
N VAL A 99 -3.11 -18.12 -1.69
CA VAL A 99 -2.57 -18.95 -0.60
C VAL A 99 -1.71 -20.07 -1.16
N ALA A 100 -2.17 -20.77 -2.20
CA ALA A 100 -1.40 -21.84 -2.82
C ALA A 100 -0.11 -21.31 -3.47
N LEU A 101 -0.21 -20.23 -4.23
CA LEU A 101 0.93 -19.62 -4.92
C LEU A 101 1.94 -19.02 -3.94
N GLY A 102 1.49 -18.17 -3.02
CA GLY A 102 2.34 -17.57 -2.00
C GLY A 102 2.98 -18.63 -1.09
N GLY A 103 2.20 -19.62 -0.67
CA GLY A 103 2.69 -20.76 0.11
C GLY A 103 3.75 -21.59 -0.61
N ALA A 104 3.65 -21.73 -1.93
CA ALA A 104 4.67 -22.40 -2.74
C ALA A 104 5.98 -21.58 -2.86
N MET A 105 5.93 -20.26 -2.70
CA MET A 105 7.13 -19.41 -2.72
C MET A 105 7.88 -19.42 -1.38
N LEU A 106 7.20 -19.60 -0.25
CA LEU A 106 7.84 -19.50 1.08
C LEU A 106 9.06 -20.42 1.27
N PRO A 107 9.08 -21.69 0.81
CA PRO A 107 10.25 -22.55 0.94
C PRO A 107 11.46 -22.11 0.10
N LEU A 108 11.26 -21.19 -0.84
CA LEU A 108 12.31 -20.67 -1.73
C LEU A 108 12.97 -19.40 -1.15
N LEU A 109 12.43 -18.83 -0.07
CA LEU A 109 12.95 -17.62 0.55
C LEU A 109 13.99 -17.93 1.63
N GLU A 110 14.89 -17.00 1.85
CA GLU A 110 15.82 -17.03 2.98
C GLU A 110 15.07 -17.03 4.32
N TRP A 111 15.54 -17.84 5.27
CA TRP A 111 14.87 -17.98 6.58
C TRP A 111 14.78 -16.65 7.34
N ARG A 112 15.77 -15.76 7.15
CA ARG A 112 15.79 -14.43 7.75
C ARG A 112 14.64 -13.59 7.20
N THR A 113 14.38 -13.67 5.91
CA THR A 113 13.27 -12.99 5.25
C THR A 113 11.94 -13.49 5.79
N LEU A 114 11.79 -14.79 6.02
CA LEU A 114 10.59 -15.36 6.65
C LEU A 114 10.37 -14.79 8.07
N VAL A 115 11.43 -14.69 8.88
CA VAL A 115 11.35 -14.09 10.24
C VAL A 115 10.94 -12.63 10.17
N TRP A 116 11.60 -11.83 9.33
CA TRP A 116 11.27 -10.42 9.17
C TRP A 116 9.85 -10.22 8.63
N THR A 117 9.43 -11.02 7.67
CA THR A 117 8.05 -11.02 7.14
C THR A 117 7.05 -11.35 8.24
N GLY A 118 7.34 -12.34 9.09
CA GLY A 118 6.51 -12.68 10.25
C GLY A 118 6.39 -11.53 11.26
N ILE A 119 7.49 -10.84 11.56
CA ILE A 119 7.50 -9.66 12.44
C ILE A 119 6.66 -8.53 11.82
N LEU A 120 6.92 -8.17 10.57
CA LEU A 120 6.22 -7.10 9.87
C LEU A 120 4.73 -7.39 9.71
N GLY A 121 4.38 -8.62 9.35
CA GLY A 121 3.00 -9.10 9.26
C GLY A 121 2.30 -9.08 10.61
N SER A 122 2.99 -9.43 11.69
CA SER A 122 2.43 -9.34 13.06
C SER A 122 2.17 -7.89 13.46
N VAL A 123 3.10 -6.98 13.18
CA VAL A 123 2.93 -5.53 13.44
C VAL A 123 1.79 -4.96 12.61
N ALA A 124 1.71 -5.30 11.32
CA ALA A 124 0.57 -4.94 10.49
C ALA A 124 -0.71 -5.48 11.12
N GLY A 125 -0.79 -6.77 11.45
CA GLY A 125 -1.98 -7.41 12.02
C GLY A 125 -2.49 -6.80 13.34
N LEU A 126 -1.69 -6.00 14.05
CA LEU A 126 -2.17 -5.30 15.27
C LEU A 126 -3.36 -4.37 15.01
N HIS A 127 -3.55 -3.85 13.78
CA HIS A 127 -4.75 -3.05 13.47
C HIS A 127 -6.00 -3.91 13.21
N LEU A 128 -5.83 -5.22 13.00
CA LEU A 128 -6.92 -6.18 12.82
C LEU A 128 -7.32 -6.85 14.15
N LEU A 129 -6.42 -6.87 15.14
CA LEU A 129 -6.69 -7.52 16.42
C LEU A 129 -7.58 -6.65 17.30
N PRO A 130 -8.72 -7.19 17.80
CA PRO A 130 -9.53 -6.48 18.79
C PRO A 130 -8.81 -6.44 20.14
N ARG A 131 -8.95 -5.32 20.84
CA ARG A 131 -8.50 -5.05 22.20
C ARG A 131 -9.72 -5.00 23.12
N GLY A 132 -9.92 -6.04 23.91
CA GLY A 132 -11.11 -6.15 24.76
C GLY A 132 -12.37 -6.40 23.93
N THR A 133 -13.48 -5.74 24.28
CA THR A 133 -14.80 -6.11 23.72
C THR A 133 -15.17 -5.50 22.37
N GLU A 134 -14.41 -4.59 21.74
CA GLU A 134 -14.88 -4.04 20.44
C GLU A 134 -13.91 -3.16 19.61
N ARG A 135 -12.70 -2.78 20.09
CA ARG A 135 -11.85 -1.79 19.38
C ARG A 135 -10.50 -2.35 18.96
N PRO A 136 -9.93 -2.01 17.79
CA PRO A 136 -8.59 -2.43 17.39
C PRO A 136 -7.50 -2.04 18.39
N VAL A 137 -6.39 -2.80 18.47
CA VAL A 137 -5.23 -2.47 19.32
C VAL A 137 -4.56 -1.16 18.89
N LEU A 138 -4.59 -0.85 17.61
CA LEU A 138 -3.94 0.31 17.00
C LEU A 138 -4.96 1.27 16.38
N THR A 139 -5.18 2.43 17.03
CA THR A 139 -6.16 3.44 16.61
C THR A 139 -5.55 4.85 16.60
N GLY A 140 -6.11 5.75 15.79
CA GLY A 140 -5.69 7.15 15.70
C GLY A 140 -4.27 7.34 15.20
N PHE A 141 -3.58 8.40 15.65
CA PHE A 141 -2.27 8.79 15.12
C PHE A 141 -1.26 7.63 14.95
N PRO A 142 -1.09 6.70 15.92
CA PRO A 142 -0.17 5.58 15.76
C PRO A 142 -0.48 4.65 14.57
N LYS A 143 -1.75 4.49 14.16
CA LYS A 143 -2.16 3.57 13.09
C LYS A 143 -1.48 3.87 11.75
N PRO A 144 -1.68 5.03 11.12
CA PRO A 144 -1.07 5.36 9.84
C PRO A 144 0.46 5.42 9.90
N VAL A 145 1.03 5.88 11.03
CA VAL A 145 2.48 5.92 11.27
C VAL A 145 3.09 4.52 11.20
N VAL A 146 2.51 3.57 11.94
CA VAL A 146 2.97 2.18 11.98
C VAL A 146 2.72 1.47 10.66
N ILE A 147 1.55 1.66 10.03
CA ILE A 147 1.24 1.06 8.72
C ILE A 147 2.22 1.55 7.65
N ALA A 148 2.47 2.86 7.55
CA ALA A 148 3.50 3.39 6.64
C ALA A 148 4.87 2.79 6.96
N GLY A 149 5.20 2.67 8.26
CA GLY A 149 6.46 2.10 8.72
C GLY A 149 6.62 0.65 8.26
N THR A 150 5.58 -0.17 8.39
CA THR A 150 5.58 -1.56 7.94
C THR A 150 5.69 -1.67 6.42
N TRP A 151 4.98 -0.84 5.66
CA TRP A 151 5.10 -0.79 4.20
C TRP A 151 6.51 -0.37 3.75
N ALA A 152 7.08 0.68 4.35
CA ALA A 152 8.43 1.12 4.06
C ALA A 152 9.47 0.04 4.44
N ALA A 153 9.31 -0.58 5.62
CA ALA A 153 10.21 -1.63 6.07
C ALA A 153 10.12 -2.88 5.19
N GLY A 154 8.91 -3.30 4.81
CA GLY A 154 8.69 -4.41 3.90
C GLY A 154 9.29 -4.15 2.52
N GLY A 155 8.98 -3.00 1.93
CA GLY A 155 9.48 -2.61 0.61
C GLY A 155 10.99 -2.40 0.55
N VAL A 156 11.61 -1.89 1.62
CA VAL A 156 13.05 -1.55 1.64
C VAL A 156 13.91 -2.67 2.23
N LEU A 157 13.53 -3.24 3.38
CA LEU A 157 14.41 -4.13 4.11
C LEU A 157 14.33 -5.58 3.62
N LEU A 158 13.15 -6.07 3.20
CA LEU A 158 13.03 -7.46 2.75
C LEU A 158 13.90 -7.78 1.52
N PRO A 159 13.95 -6.93 0.46
CA PRO A 159 14.85 -7.19 -0.67
C PRO A 159 16.33 -7.26 -0.27
N LEU A 160 16.75 -6.41 0.67
CA LEU A 160 18.13 -6.40 1.19
C LEU A 160 18.44 -7.65 2.01
N VAL A 161 17.51 -8.04 2.89
CA VAL A 161 17.65 -9.25 3.72
C VAL A 161 17.70 -10.50 2.86
N GLU A 162 16.82 -10.61 1.86
CA GLU A 162 16.78 -11.73 0.92
C GLU A 162 18.06 -11.81 0.09
N ALA A 163 18.58 -10.67 -0.39
CA ALA A 163 19.84 -10.62 -1.13
C ALA A 163 21.09 -10.84 -0.24
N GLY A 164 20.93 -10.96 1.08
CA GLY A 164 22.05 -11.09 2.02
C GLY A 164 22.85 -9.79 2.23
N GLU A 165 22.31 -8.65 1.81
CA GLU A 165 22.95 -7.34 1.93
C GLU A 165 22.85 -6.77 3.37
N PRO A 166 23.88 -6.07 3.86
CA PRO A 166 23.85 -5.47 5.19
C PRO A 166 22.90 -4.27 5.24
N ILE A 167 22.13 -4.16 6.33
CA ILE A 167 21.31 -2.98 6.63
C ILE A 167 22.22 -1.84 7.12
N GLY A 168 22.80 -1.11 6.18
CA GLY A 168 23.67 0.03 6.42
C GLY A 168 22.94 1.37 6.48
N ARG A 169 23.72 2.46 6.58
CA ARG A 169 23.19 3.84 6.60
C ARG A 169 22.33 4.17 5.37
N GLY A 170 22.73 3.70 4.18
CA GLY A 170 21.98 3.91 2.94
C GLY A 170 20.58 3.30 2.99
N ALA A 171 20.46 2.07 3.51
CA ALA A 171 19.18 1.41 3.71
C ALA A 171 18.28 2.15 4.71
N LEU A 172 18.84 2.66 5.81
CA LEU A 172 18.09 3.43 6.81
C LEU A 172 17.61 4.79 6.28
N LEU A 173 18.45 5.47 5.50
CA LEU A 173 18.05 6.73 4.84
C LEU A 173 16.94 6.48 3.82
N PHE A 174 17.07 5.42 3.01
CA PHE A 174 16.07 5.06 2.02
C PHE A 174 14.75 4.58 2.66
N PHE A 175 14.82 3.85 3.77
CA PHE A 175 13.65 3.53 4.59
C PHE A 175 12.93 4.81 5.05
N GLY A 176 13.66 5.79 5.58
CA GLY A 176 13.08 7.07 6.02
C GLY A 176 12.44 7.85 4.87
N ASP A 177 13.09 7.89 3.72
CA ASP A 177 12.56 8.48 2.48
C ASP A 177 11.23 7.82 2.06
N ARG A 178 11.22 6.49 1.94
CA ARG A 178 10.01 5.73 1.58
C ARG A 178 8.90 5.91 2.60
N TRP A 179 9.24 5.92 3.88
CA TRP A 179 8.27 6.16 4.93
C TRP A 179 7.59 7.53 4.81
N LEU A 180 8.38 8.59 4.55
CA LEU A 180 7.85 9.94 4.30
C LEU A 180 7.04 10.03 3.01
N PHE A 181 7.38 9.25 1.99
CA PHE A 181 6.64 9.20 0.73
C PHE A 181 5.28 8.49 0.86
N LEU A 182 5.21 7.43 1.68
CA LEU A 182 4.00 6.62 1.88
C LEU A 182 2.98 7.28 2.82
N LEU A 183 3.45 7.96 3.86
CA LEU A 183 2.61 8.53 4.93
C LEU A 183 1.52 9.51 4.42
N PRO A 184 1.76 10.37 3.41
CA PRO A 184 0.73 11.21 2.78
C PRO A 184 -0.49 10.44 2.26
N ASN A 185 -0.28 9.27 1.64
CA ASN A 185 -1.38 8.47 1.11
C ASN A 185 -2.30 7.99 2.25
N LEU A 186 -1.70 7.48 3.33
CA LEU A 186 -2.45 7.05 4.51
C LEU A 186 -3.13 8.20 5.23
N LEU A 187 -2.49 9.36 5.34
CA LEU A 187 -3.08 10.56 5.93
C LEU A 187 -4.32 11.02 5.13
N LEU A 188 -4.24 10.99 3.80
CA LEU A 188 -5.37 11.34 2.93
C LEU A 188 -6.49 10.30 2.99
N ALA A 189 -6.15 9.01 3.03
CA ALA A 189 -7.14 7.94 3.18
C ALA A 189 -7.89 8.04 4.52
N ASP A 190 -7.17 8.21 5.63
CA ASP A 190 -7.73 8.38 6.98
C ASP A 190 -8.63 9.63 7.07
N TRP A 191 -8.26 10.71 6.39
CA TRP A 191 -9.12 11.89 6.27
C TRP A 191 -10.32 11.65 5.33
N GLY A 192 -10.16 10.87 4.26
CA GLY A 192 -11.25 10.49 3.36
C GLY A 192 -12.33 9.67 4.09
N ASP A 193 -11.91 8.78 4.97
CA ASP A 193 -12.75 7.80 5.66
C ASP A 193 -13.26 8.29 7.04
N ARG A 194 -13.07 9.58 7.37
CA ARG A 194 -13.33 10.14 8.71
C ARG A 194 -14.79 10.04 9.18
N GLU A 195 -15.75 10.01 8.26
CA GLU A 195 -17.18 10.03 8.58
C GLU A 195 -17.60 8.66 9.13
N GLY A 196 -17.33 7.59 8.37
CA GLY A 196 -17.56 6.22 8.84
C GLY A 196 -16.68 5.85 10.03
N ASP A 197 -15.45 6.37 10.10
CA ASP A 197 -14.57 6.15 11.25
C ASP A 197 -15.18 6.77 12.53
N ALA A 198 -15.70 7.99 12.45
CA ALA A 198 -16.37 8.64 13.58
C ALA A 198 -17.64 7.88 14.02
N GLU A 199 -18.44 7.40 13.07
CA GLU A 199 -19.63 6.57 13.37
C GLU A 199 -19.27 5.23 14.02
N ALA A 200 -18.16 4.61 13.58
CA ALA A 200 -17.63 3.39 14.17
C ALA A 200 -16.87 3.61 15.50
N GLY A 201 -16.78 4.86 15.98
CA GLY A 201 -16.03 5.20 17.19
C GLY A 201 -14.51 4.99 17.07
N LEU A 202 -14.02 4.95 15.83
CA LEU A 202 -12.60 5.00 15.49
C LEU A 202 -12.16 6.46 15.62
N ALA A 203 -11.00 6.72 16.22
CA ALA A 203 -10.50 8.07 16.48
C ALA A 203 -9.38 8.41 15.49
N PRO A 204 -9.66 8.77 14.22
CA PRO A 204 -8.66 8.93 13.16
C PRO A 204 -7.61 10.00 13.48
N TRP A 205 -6.44 9.92 12.85
CA TRP A 205 -5.34 10.88 13.04
C TRP A 205 -5.82 12.30 12.75
N ALA A 206 -6.44 12.50 11.60
CA ALA A 206 -6.83 13.84 11.13
C ALA A 206 -8.18 14.31 11.69
N THR A 207 -8.62 13.78 12.85
CA THR A 207 -9.86 14.21 13.49
C THR A 207 -9.82 15.71 13.78
N GLY A 208 -10.79 16.45 13.23
CA GLY A 208 -10.90 17.90 13.42
C GLY A 208 -9.98 18.74 12.52
N TRP A 209 -9.20 18.13 11.63
CA TRP A 209 -8.38 18.87 10.68
C TRP A 209 -9.19 19.33 9.46
N SER A 210 -8.93 20.55 9.01
CA SER A 210 -9.44 21.04 7.73
C SER A 210 -8.74 20.37 6.54
N ALA A 211 -9.37 20.39 5.37
CA ALA A 211 -8.77 19.89 4.14
C ALA A 211 -7.40 20.53 3.86
N GLN A 212 -7.28 21.82 4.15
CA GLN A 212 -6.04 22.56 3.93
C GLN A 212 -4.93 22.15 4.89
N GLN A 213 -5.26 21.86 6.16
CA GLN A 213 -4.29 21.35 7.13
C GLN A 213 -3.76 19.97 6.73
N VAL A 214 -4.64 19.07 6.27
CA VAL A 214 -4.24 17.74 5.78
C VAL A 214 -3.35 17.84 4.56
N ARG A 215 -3.74 18.64 3.55
CA ARG A 215 -2.95 18.84 2.34
C ARG A 215 -1.61 19.52 2.63
N GLY A 216 -1.58 20.47 3.56
CA GLY A 216 -0.35 21.11 4.03
C GLY A 216 0.60 20.12 4.71
N GLY A 217 0.08 19.29 5.62
CA GLY A 217 0.85 18.23 6.28
C GLY A 217 1.40 17.19 5.29
N ALA A 218 0.56 16.69 4.38
CA ALA A 218 0.97 15.80 3.29
C ALA A 218 2.07 16.42 2.42
N THR A 219 1.94 17.71 2.07
CA THR A 219 2.97 18.44 1.29
C THR A 219 4.29 18.53 2.05
N ALA A 220 4.26 18.82 3.35
CA ALA A 220 5.48 18.89 4.16
C ALA A 220 6.22 17.54 4.22
N LEU A 221 5.48 16.44 4.37
CA LEU A 221 6.03 15.07 4.33
C LEU A 221 6.66 14.77 2.96
N LEU A 222 6.00 15.13 1.86
CA LEU A 222 6.51 14.92 0.51
C LEU A 222 7.74 15.77 0.18
N LEU A 223 7.83 16.99 0.71
CA LEU A 223 9.05 17.80 0.62
C LEU A 223 10.20 17.14 1.39
N GLY A 224 9.91 16.54 2.54
CA GLY A 224 10.86 15.72 3.28
C GLY A 224 11.33 14.50 2.49
N ALA A 225 10.42 13.78 1.83
CA ALA A 225 10.76 12.67 0.93
C ALA A 225 11.63 13.15 -0.24
N ALA A 226 11.22 14.19 -0.97
CA ALA A 226 12.03 14.75 -2.07
C ALA A 226 13.44 15.18 -1.63
N ALA A 227 13.58 15.76 -0.42
CA ALA A 227 14.89 16.06 0.15
C ALA A 227 15.70 14.79 0.49
N GLY A 228 15.04 13.77 1.03
CA GLY A 228 15.64 12.44 1.28
C GLY A 228 16.16 11.80 0.00
N SER A 229 15.36 11.80 -1.06
CA SER A 229 15.72 11.30 -2.39
C SER A 229 16.92 12.06 -2.96
N LEU A 230 17.00 13.38 -2.78
CA LEU A 230 18.17 14.19 -3.19
C LEU A 230 19.43 13.82 -2.40
N VAL A 231 19.33 13.67 -1.08
CA VAL A 231 20.45 13.25 -0.23
C VAL A 231 20.93 11.86 -0.65
N TRP A 232 20.01 10.95 -0.94
CA TRP A 232 20.33 9.61 -1.42
C TRP A 232 20.99 9.65 -2.81
N ALA A 233 20.49 10.48 -3.74
CA ALA A 233 21.08 10.68 -5.07
C ALA A 233 22.54 11.16 -5.02
N VAL A 234 22.86 12.06 -4.08
CA VAL A 234 24.21 12.63 -3.91
C VAL A 234 25.16 11.69 -3.18
N SER A 235 24.63 10.80 -2.33
CA SER A 235 25.42 9.85 -1.55
C SER A 235 25.55 8.46 -2.17
N GLY A 236 24.71 8.15 -3.17
CA GLY A 236 24.60 6.84 -3.80
C GLY A 236 25.30 6.72 -5.16
N THR A 237 25.21 5.51 -5.72
CA THR A 237 25.88 5.11 -6.97
C THR A 237 24.99 5.28 -8.22
N ALA A 238 23.69 5.55 -8.06
CA ALA A 238 22.72 5.62 -9.17
C ALA A 238 21.93 6.96 -9.21
N PRO A 239 22.60 8.10 -9.44
CA PRO A 239 21.97 9.43 -9.36
C PRO A 239 20.84 9.64 -10.37
N ILE A 240 20.91 8.99 -11.55
CA ILE A 240 19.85 9.08 -12.57
C ILE A 240 18.59 8.36 -12.08
N LEU A 241 18.71 7.14 -11.54
CA LEU A 241 17.57 6.38 -11.02
C LEU A 241 16.96 7.08 -9.80
N ALA A 242 17.80 7.67 -8.94
CA ALA A 242 17.35 8.51 -7.84
C ALA A 242 16.52 9.71 -8.32
N GLY A 243 16.96 10.37 -9.40
CA GLY A 243 16.25 11.49 -10.01
C GLY A 243 14.90 11.07 -10.58
N VAL A 244 14.80 9.90 -11.20
CA VAL A 244 13.52 9.34 -11.67
C VAL A 244 12.63 8.98 -10.50
N ASP A 245 13.17 8.40 -9.43
CA ASP A 245 12.41 8.05 -8.24
C ASP A 245 11.81 9.29 -7.55
N ALA A 246 12.55 10.40 -7.53
CA ALA A 246 12.09 11.69 -6.99
C ALA A 246 10.89 12.30 -7.74
N VAL A 247 10.55 11.80 -8.94
CA VAL A 247 9.31 12.18 -9.64
C VAL A 247 8.08 11.67 -8.88
N GLY A 248 8.18 10.55 -8.15
CA GLY A 248 7.09 9.99 -7.36
C GLY A 248 6.51 10.99 -6.35
N PRO A 249 7.33 11.58 -5.44
CA PRO A 249 6.89 12.65 -4.54
C PRO A 249 6.24 13.84 -5.27
N VAL A 250 6.75 14.25 -6.44
CA VAL A 250 6.18 15.36 -7.22
C VAL A 250 4.80 14.99 -7.77
N LEU A 251 4.64 13.79 -8.31
CA LEU A 251 3.33 13.26 -8.75
C LEU A 251 2.36 13.19 -7.58
N MET A 252 2.83 12.75 -6.41
CA MET A 252 2.01 12.66 -5.20
C MET A 252 1.59 14.06 -4.71
N MET A 253 2.46 15.08 -4.81
CA MET A 253 2.06 16.47 -4.53
C MET A 253 0.96 16.93 -5.48
N GLY A 254 1.08 16.62 -6.78
CA GLY A 254 0.03 16.89 -7.75
C GLY A 254 -1.29 16.22 -7.37
N ALA A 255 -1.24 14.96 -6.95
CA ALA A 255 -2.40 14.19 -6.50
C ALA A 255 -3.03 14.78 -5.22
N VAL A 256 -2.23 15.13 -4.21
CA VAL A 256 -2.68 15.74 -2.93
C VAL A 256 -3.54 16.98 -3.19
N TRP A 257 -3.17 17.79 -4.19
CA TRP A 257 -3.87 19.02 -4.51
C TRP A 257 -4.95 18.87 -5.58
N GLY A 258 -4.83 17.89 -6.48
CA GLY A 258 -5.72 17.70 -7.62
C GLY A 258 -6.85 16.70 -7.43
N LEU A 259 -6.73 15.78 -6.46
CA LEU A 259 -7.66 14.67 -6.28
C LEU A 259 -8.47 14.76 -4.99
N ASP A 260 -9.57 14.01 -4.94
CA ASP A 260 -10.49 13.92 -3.81
C ASP A 260 -10.41 12.52 -3.16
N PRO A 261 -9.80 12.38 -1.96
CA PRO A 261 -9.56 11.07 -1.34
C PRO A 261 -10.84 10.31 -0.95
N THR A 262 -11.99 10.98 -0.93
CA THR A 262 -13.29 10.34 -0.67
C THR A 262 -13.76 9.49 -1.85
N ARG A 263 -13.25 9.74 -3.06
CA ARG A 263 -13.67 9.03 -4.29
C ARG A 263 -12.84 7.77 -4.49
N PRO A 264 -13.45 6.58 -4.72
CA PRO A 264 -12.72 5.33 -4.93
C PRO A 264 -11.70 5.38 -6.07
N ARG A 265 -12.07 6.03 -7.18
CA ARG A 265 -11.19 6.22 -8.33
C ARG A 265 -9.92 7.00 -7.96
N ASP A 266 -10.08 8.06 -7.17
CA ASP A 266 -8.99 8.94 -6.80
C ASP A 266 -8.07 8.27 -5.77
N ALA A 267 -8.65 7.52 -4.81
CA ALA A 267 -7.91 6.62 -3.91
C ALA A 267 -7.00 5.65 -4.68
N PHE A 268 -7.54 5.00 -5.71
CA PHE A 268 -6.75 4.13 -6.59
C PHE A 268 -5.64 4.89 -7.33
N LEU A 269 -5.88 6.13 -7.78
CA LEU A 269 -4.83 6.95 -8.40
C LEU A 269 -3.71 7.29 -7.41
N PHE A 270 -4.02 7.52 -6.14
CA PHE A 270 -2.99 7.68 -5.11
C PHE A 270 -2.13 6.42 -4.97
N ASP A 271 -2.74 5.23 -4.94
CA ASP A 271 -2.02 3.95 -4.88
C ASP A 271 -1.13 3.73 -6.13
N LEU A 272 -1.59 4.13 -7.31
CA LEU A 272 -0.76 4.09 -8.52
C LEU A 272 0.47 5.00 -8.42
N VAL A 273 0.34 6.16 -7.79
CA VAL A 273 1.50 7.02 -7.52
C VAL A 273 2.43 6.39 -6.49
N VAL A 274 1.89 5.72 -5.46
CA VAL A 274 2.71 4.94 -4.52
C VAL A 274 3.49 3.81 -5.22
N ALA A 275 2.92 3.23 -6.28
CA ALA A 275 3.58 2.23 -7.12
C ALA A 275 4.65 2.82 -8.08
N TRP A 276 4.89 4.13 -8.06
CA TRP A 276 5.93 4.78 -8.88
C TRP A 276 7.32 4.12 -8.83
N PRO A 277 7.79 3.55 -7.70
CA PRO A 277 9.10 2.89 -7.62
C PRO A 277 9.32 1.73 -8.62
N LEU A 278 8.26 1.22 -9.26
CA LEU A 278 8.38 0.30 -10.39
C LEU A 278 9.13 0.93 -11.58
N ILE A 279 8.94 2.23 -11.85
CA ILE A 279 9.55 2.91 -13.00
C ILE A 279 11.08 2.93 -12.91
N PRO A 280 11.72 3.42 -11.82
CA PRO A 280 13.17 3.33 -11.70
C PRO A 280 13.67 1.88 -11.69
N ALA A 281 12.90 0.91 -11.20
CA ALA A 281 13.28 -0.51 -11.28
C ALA A 281 13.36 -1.02 -12.72
N LEU A 282 12.33 -0.77 -13.53
CA LEU A 282 12.30 -1.15 -14.94
C LEU A 282 13.45 -0.49 -15.72
N LEU A 283 13.72 0.79 -15.45
CA LEU A 283 14.86 1.48 -16.07
C LEU A 283 16.20 0.86 -15.68
N ALA A 284 16.37 0.50 -14.40
CA ALA A 284 17.59 -0.16 -13.94
C ALA A 284 17.85 -1.44 -14.73
N TRP A 285 16.84 -2.28 -14.94
CA TRP A 285 16.97 -3.54 -15.67
C TRP A 285 17.07 -3.40 -17.19
N MET A 286 16.71 -2.24 -17.76
CA MET A 286 16.94 -1.95 -19.18
C MET A 286 18.36 -1.44 -19.47
N ILE A 287 19.06 -0.95 -18.45
CA ILE A 287 20.41 -0.39 -18.57
C ILE A 287 21.49 -1.48 -18.39
N VAL A 288 21.14 -2.60 -17.74
CA VAL A 288 22.00 -3.79 -17.53
C VAL A 288 21.91 -4.73 -18.72
#